data_AF-A0A101HT86-F1
#
_entry.id   AF-A0A101HT86-F1
#
_cell.length_a   1.000
_cell.length_b   1.000
_cell.length_c   1.000
_cell.angle_alpha   90.00
_cell.angle_beta   90.00
_cell.angle_gamma   90.00
#
_symmetry.space_group_name_H-M   'P 1'
#
loop_
_entity.id
_entity.type
_entity.pdbx_description
1 polymer ?
#
loop_
_entity_poly.entity_id
_entity_poly.type
_entity_poly.pdbx_seq_one_letter_code
_entity_poly.pdbx_strand_id
1 'polypeptide(L)' 'MKSLDQLAKIKESMQEVLKIRQGEPSDTWKAHIMVCGGQGCISSNCMDVVDAIKEAIAKNGLEEKTKIVLT' A
#
# COMPACT_ATOMS: atom_id res chain seq x y z
N MET A 1 15.55 -21.40 -8.88
CA MET A 1 15.74 -20.71 -7.58
C MET A 1 16.81 -19.65 -7.77
N LYS A 2 16.64 -18.42 -7.27
CA LYS A 2 17.66 -17.35 -7.40
C LYS A 2 18.85 -17.63 -6.47
N SER A 3 20.05 -17.20 -6.86
CA SER A 3 21.24 -17.31 -5.99
C SER A 3 21.18 -16.32 -4.82
N LEU A 4 21.99 -16.57 -3.78
CA LEU A 4 22.09 -15.66 -2.62
C LEU A 4 22.47 -14.24 -3.05
N ASP A 5 23.42 -14.10 -3.99
CA ASP A 5 23.82 -12.78 -4.52
C ASP A 5 22.69 -12.06 -5.26
N GLN A 6 21.88 -12.82 -6.01
CA GLN A 6 20.70 -12.26 -6.69
C GLN A 6 19.64 -11.81 -5.69
N LEU A 7 19.45 -12.54 -4.60
CA LEU A 7 18.54 -12.14 -3.53
C LEU A 7 19.04 -10.90 -2.77
N ALA A 8 20.35 -10.81 -2.52
CA ALA A 8 20.96 -9.64 -1.88
C ALA A 8 20.75 -8.36 -2.70
N LYS A 9 21.00 -8.42 -4.02
CA LYS A 9 20.75 -7.29 -4.93
C LYS A 9 19.28 -6.84 -4.95
N ILE A 10 18.34 -7.78 -4.86
CA ILE A 10 16.89 -7.45 -4.80
C ILE A 10 16.55 -6.80 -3.46
N LYS A 11 17.11 -7.30 -2.36
CA LYS A 11 16.91 -6.70 -1.03
C LYS A 11 17.42 -5.27 -0.99
N GLU A 12 18.63 -5.03 -1.50
CA GLU A 12 19.25 -3.70 -1.54
C GLU A 12 18.45 -2.73 -2.40
N SER A 13 17.99 -3.15 -3.59
CA SER A 13 17.22 -2.26 -4.46
C SER A 13 15.86 -1.87 -3.88
N MET A 14 15.23 -2.76 -3.11
CA MET A 14 13.94 -2.49 -2.48
C MET A 14 14.06 -1.79 -1.11
N GLN A 15 15.25 -1.80 -0.49
CA GLN A 15 15.45 -1.21 0.83
C GLN A 15 15.08 0.27 0.86
N GLU A 16 15.43 1.02 -0.19
CA GLU A 16 15.08 2.44 -0.32
C GLU A 16 13.57 2.69 -0.34
N VAL A 17 12.82 1.88 -1.10
CA VAL A 17 11.36 1.96 -1.14
C VAL A 17 10.73 1.59 0.22
N LEU A 18 11.36 0.66 0.96
CA LEU A 18 10.87 0.21 2.26
C LEU A 18 11.12 1.20 3.40
N LYS A 19 11.95 2.24 3.22
CA LYS A 19 12.15 3.29 4.22
C LYS A 19 10.86 4.06 4.56
N ILE A 20 9.85 4.00 3.70
CA ILE A 20 8.49 4.47 4.01
C ILE A 20 7.90 3.84 5.27
N ARG A 21 8.29 2.59 5.61
CA ARG A 21 7.87 1.92 6.85
C ARG A 21 8.50 2.51 8.10
N GLN A 22 9.58 3.26 7.93
CA GLN A 22 10.28 3.99 8.99
C GLN A 22 9.86 5.46 9.05
N GLY A 23 8.86 5.86 8.24
CA GLY A 23 8.37 7.23 8.17
C GLY A 23 9.17 8.14 7.25
N GLU A 24 10.14 7.60 6.50
CA GLU A 24 10.87 8.39 5.51
C GLU A 24 10.00 8.57 4.25
N PRO A 25 9.78 9.82 3.79
CA PRO A 25 9.05 10.07 2.56
C PRO A 25 9.74 9.37 1.38
N SER A 26 8.98 8.63 0.59
CA SER A 26 9.46 8.00 -0.64
C SER A 26 8.94 8.77 -1.84
N ASP A 27 9.77 8.94 -2.87
CA ASP A 27 9.39 9.51 -4.18
C ASP A 27 8.41 8.62 -4.97
N THR A 28 7.93 7.51 -4.40
CA THR A 28 6.88 6.69 -5.04
C THR A 28 5.65 7.54 -5.33
N TRP A 29 5.38 7.73 -6.63
CA TRP A 29 4.32 8.58 -7.18
C TRP A 29 2.92 8.32 -6.59
N LYS A 30 2.63 7.09 -6.14
CA LYS A 30 1.35 6.73 -5.50
C LYS A 30 1.56 5.90 -4.23
N ALA A 31 0.95 6.33 -3.13
CA ALA A 31 0.82 5.52 -1.94
C ALA A 31 -0.28 4.45 -2.15
N HIS A 32 0.04 3.19 -1.83
CA HIS A 32 -0.94 2.11 -1.88
C HIS A 32 -1.55 1.88 -0.50
N ILE A 33 -2.87 1.96 -0.42
CA ILE A 33 -3.64 1.68 0.79
C ILE A 33 -4.18 0.25 0.65
N MET A 34 -3.59 -0.67 1.42
CA MET A 34 -3.92 -2.09 1.37
C MET A 34 -5.08 -2.36 2.34
N VAL A 35 -6.19 -2.88 1.82
CA VAL A 35 -7.37 -3.23 2.63
C VAL A 35 -7.69 -4.70 2.43
N CYS A 36 -7.88 -5.44 3.53
CA CYS A 36 -8.32 -6.82 3.47
C CYS A 36 -9.71 -6.94 2.80
N GLY A 37 -9.79 -7.69 1.71
CA GLY A 37 -11.01 -8.00 0.96
C GLY A 37 -11.40 -9.48 1.04
N GLY A 38 -10.85 -10.25 1.98
CA GLY A 38 -11.22 -11.66 2.18
C GLY A 38 -12.63 -11.84 2.76
N GLN A 39 -13.17 -13.06 2.64
CA GLN A 39 -14.54 -13.41 3.08
C GLN A 39 -14.87 -12.94 4.50
N GLY A 40 -13.94 -13.13 5.46
CA GLY A 40 -14.14 -12.71 6.86
C GLY A 40 -14.14 -11.19 7.07
N CYS A 41 -13.37 -10.45 6.26
CA CYS A 41 -13.38 -8.99 6.27
C CYS A 41 -14.69 -8.46 5.67
N ILE A 42 -15.13 -9.04 4.55
CA ILE A 42 -16.39 -8.70 3.90
C ILE A 42 -17.59 -8.96 4.83
N SER A 43 -17.64 -10.12 5.50
CA SER A 43 -18.72 -10.42 6.47
C SER A 43 -18.72 -9.48 7.68
N SER A 44 -17.61 -8.77 7.92
CA SER A 44 -17.45 -7.77 8.98
C SER A 44 -17.65 -6.33 8.46
N ASN A 45 -18.25 -6.18 7.27
CA ASN A 45 -18.55 -4.89 6.65
C ASN A 45 -17.32 -4.02 6.33
N CYS A 46 -16.20 -4.62 5.90
CA CYS A 46 -15.00 -3.88 5.52
C CYS A 46 -15.21 -2.91 4.34
N MET A 47 -16.29 -3.07 3.55
CA MET A 47 -16.61 -2.18 2.43
C MET A 47 -16.98 -0.77 2.89
N ASP A 48 -17.67 -0.62 4.02
CA ASP A 48 -17.96 0.70 4.60
C ASP A 48 -16.67 1.46 4.94
N VAL A 49 -15.66 0.72 5.43
CA VAL A 49 -14.33 1.27 5.71
C VAL A 49 -13.65 1.72 4.41
N VAL A 50 -13.74 0.92 3.35
CA VAL A 50 -13.21 1.27 2.03
C VAL A 50 -13.86 2.55 1.51
N ASP A 51 -15.18 2.69 1.66
CA ASP A 51 -15.90 3.87 1.20
C ASP A 51 -15.57 5.12 2.04
N ALA A 52 -15.46 4.98 3.36
CA ALA A 52 -14.98 6.06 4.23
C ALA A 52 -13.56 6.51 3.87
N ILE A 53 -12.67 5.58 3.50
CA ILE A 53 -11.33 5.89 3.01
C ILE A 53 -11.39 6.67 1.69
N LYS A 54 -12.24 6.26 0.73
CA LYS A 54 -12.41 6.99 -0.54
C LYS A 54 -12.91 8.43 -0.30
N GLU A 55 -13.91 8.60 0.57
CA GLU A 55 -14.42 9.92 0.92
C GLU A 55 -13.34 10.81 1.55
N ALA A 56 -12.55 10.26 2.47
CA ALA A 56 -11.43 10.98 3.08
C ALA A 56 -10.36 11.36 2.05
N ILE A 57 -10.02 10.47 1.11
CA ILE A 57 -9.08 10.77 0.02
C ILE A 57 -9.59 11.93 -0.84
N ALA A 58 -10.86 11.87 -1.25
CA ALA A 58 -11.47 12.89 -2.09
C ALA A 58 -11.56 14.25 -1.39
N LYS A 59 -11.96 14.26 -0.11
CA LYS A 59 -12.02 15.46 0.72
C LYS A 59 -10.66 16.17 0.84
N ASN A 60 -9.56 15.45 0.70
CA ASN A 60 -8.19 15.98 0.82
C ASN A 60 -7.49 16.15 -0.54
N GLY A 61 -8.15 15.88 -1.67
CA GLY A 61 -7.55 16.01 -3.01
C GLY A 61 -6.37 15.05 -3.24
N LEU A 62 -6.44 13.85 -2.67
CA LEU A 62 -5.35 12.86 -2.70
C LEU A 62 -5.57 11.76 -3.76
N GLU A 63 -6.58 11.87 -4.62
CA GLU A 63 -6.96 10.81 -5.57
C GLU A 63 -5.81 10.45 -6.53
N GLU A 64 -5.05 11.43 -7.01
CA GLU A 64 -3.94 11.19 -7.93
C GLU A 64 -2.72 10.57 -7.26
N LYS A 65 -2.58 10.76 -5.93
CA LYS A 65 -1.43 10.33 -5.13
C LYS A 65 -1.67 9.04 -4.37
N THR A 66 -2.87 8.48 -4.41
CA THR A 66 -3.25 7.30 -3.63
C THR A 66 -3.95 6.27 -4.48
N LYS A 67 -3.81 5.00 -4.10
CA LYS A 67 -4.54 3.88 -4.72
C LYS A 67 -4.96 2.90 -3.64
N ILE A 68 -6.26 2.63 -3.55
CA ILE A 68 -6.77 1.56 -2.69
C ILE A 68 -6.59 0.22 -3.42
N VAL A 69 -6.04 -0.77 -2.73
CA VAL A 69 -5.85 -2.14 -3.22
C VAL A 69 -6.52 -3.09 -2.24
N LEU A 70 -7.52 -3.83 -2.73
CA LEU A 70 -8.12 -4.93 -1.98
C LEU A 70 -7.22 -6.17 -2.08
N THR A 71 -6.94 -6.80 -0.95
CA THR A 71 -6.08 -8.00 -0.84
C THR A 71 -6.78 -9.18 -0.21
#